data_AF-A0A177A390-F1
#
_entry.id   AF-A0A177A390-F1
#
_cell.length_a   1.000
_cell.length_b   1.000
_cell.length_c   1.000
_cell.angle_alpha   90.00
_cell.angle_beta   90.00
_cell.angle_gamma   90.00
#
_symmetry.space_group_name_H-M   'P 1'
#
loop_
_entity.id
_entity.type
_entity.pdbx_description
1 polymer ?
#
loop_
_entity_poly.entity_id
_entity_poly.type
_entity_poly.pdbx_seq_one_letter_code
_entity_poly.pdbx_strand_id
1 'polypeptide(L)'
;MSAPSGPIAALAPLATPLPPSPNGSPFTDAQWAILMSLMDAAVPRIVRASAATEGSLDYTVSDAEYAFLSTQAGASAQAKDTETLDAYLAERPSDSAEFQDLLMRQLVYYATEEQVKGLKFVLAALGYGSF
;
A
#
# COMPACT_ATOMS: atom_id res chain seq x y z
N MET A 1 -44.75 -36.18 12.12
CA MET A 1 -43.67 -35.40 12.78
C MET A 1 -42.76 -34.91 11.68
N SER A 2 -42.96 -33.68 11.20
CA SER A 2 -42.17 -33.12 10.08
C SER A 2 -40.97 -32.37 10.65
N ALA A 3 -39.78 -32.70 10.15
CA ALA A 3 -38.57 -31.93 10.41
C ALA A 3 -38.69 -30.53 9.77
N PRO A 4 -38.16 -29.46 10.39
CA PRO A 4 -38.12 -28.15 9.75
C PRO A 4 -37.05 -28.13 8.65
N SER A 5 -37.49 -28.15 7.40
CA SER A 5 -36.67 -27.80 6.24
C SER A 5 -36.53 -26.28 6.16
N GLY A 6 -35.59 -25.71 6.93
CA GLY A 6 -35.12 -24.34 6.73
C GLY A 6 -33.93 -24.33 5.77
N PRO A 7 -33.83 -23.40 4.82
CA PRO A 7 -32.65 -23.30 3.98
C PRO A 7 -31.44 -22.98 4.88
N ILE A 8 -30.37 -23.77 4.76
CA ILE A 8 -29.04 -23.30 5.18
C ILE A 8 -28.72 -22.16 4.22
N ALA A 9 -29.14 -20.95 4.55
CA ALA A 9 -28.65 -19.74 3.92
C ALA A 9 -27.13 -19.81 4.04
N ALA A 10 -26.44 -19.94 2.91
CA ALA A 10 -24.99 -19.94 2.86
C ALA A 10 -24.52 -18.69 3.60
N LEU A 11 -23.93 -18.87 4.79
CA LEU A 11 -23.33 -17.78 5.54
C LEU A 11 -22.16 -17.30 4.70
N ALA A 12 -22.36 -16.21 3.96
CA ALA A 12 -21.25 -15.49 3.35
C ALA A 12 -20.21 -15.22 4.45
N PRO A 13 -18.90 -15.39 4.18
CA PRO A 13 -17.86 -15.12 5.17
C PRO A 13 -18.09 -13.74 5.79
N LEU A 14 -18.27 -13.71 7.11
CA LEU A 14 -18.32 -12.45 7.85
C LEU A 14 -16.95 -11.80 7.71
N ALA A 15 -16.92 -10.60 7.13
CA ALA A 15 -15.71 -9.80 7.07
C ALA A 15 -15.20 -9.60 8.51
N THR A 16 -14.00 -10.11 8.81
CA THR A 16 -13.36 -9.83 10.09
C THR A 16 -12.85 -8.40 10.06
N PRO A 17 -13.41 -7.48 10.87
CA PRO A 17 -12.98 -6.10 10.86
C PRO A 17 -11.51 -6.03 11.28
N LEU A 18 -10.74 -5.17 10.61
CA LEU A 18 -9.37 -4.92 11.02
C LEU A 18 -9.34 -4.33 12.44
N PRO A 19 -8.32 -4.62 13.26
CA PRO A 19 -8.14 -3.99 14.57
C PRO A 19 -8.20 -2.47 14.43
N PRO A 20 -8.76 -1.71 15.38
CA PRO A 20 -8.80 -0.25 15.28
C PRO A 20 -7.40 0.32 15.06
N SER A 21 -7.31 1.50 14.45
CA SER A 21 -6.03 2.18 14.28
C SER A 21 -5.34 2.32 15.64
N PRO A 22 -4.02 2.05 15.72
CA PRO A 22 -3.30 2.11 16.97
C PRO A 22 -3.28 3.53 17.55
N ASN A 23 -3.31 3.64 18.88
CA ASN A 23 -3.23 4.91 19.57
C ASN A 23 -1.78 5.41 19.58
N GLY A 24 -1.45 6.28 18.63
CA GLY A 24 -0.15 6.93 18.52
C GLY A 24 0.85 6.15 17.66
N SER A 25 1.92 6.86 17.28
CA SER A 25 3.04 6.32 16.51
C SER A 25 4.21 6.00 17.44
N PRO A 26 4.90 4.86 17.28
CA PRO A 26 6.14 4.64 17.98
C PRO A 26 7.27 5.53 17.42
N PHE A 27 7.14 6.09 16.22
CA PHE A 27 8.14 6.91 15.54
C PHE A 27 7.92 8.41 15.73
N THR A 28 9.00 9.19 15.68
CA THR A 28 8.90 10.65 15.54
C THR A 28 8.44 11.02 14.12
N ASP A 29 7.93 12.23 13.92
CA ASP A 29 7.50 12.71 12.58
C ASP A 29 8.62 12.61 11.54
N ALA A 30 9.86 12.93 11.93
CA ALA A 30 11.02 12.81 11.05
C ALA A 30 11.34 11.35 10.69
N GLN A 31 11.29 10.44 11.66
CA GLN A 31 11.49 9.00 11.41
C GLN A 31 10.40 8.44 10.51
N TRP A 32 9.15 8.87 10.71
CA TRP A 32 8.02 8.49 9.88
C TRP A 32 8.18 9.00 8.44
N ALA A 33 8.57 10.26 8.25
CA ALA A 33 8.82 10.83 6.93
C ALA A 33 9.96 10.10 6.17
N ILE A 34 11.04 9.74 6.87
CA ILE A 34 12.12 8.93 6.29
C ILE A 34 11.60 7.55 5.89
N LEU A 35 10.83 6.89 6.77
CA LEU A 35 10.23 5.58 6.45
C LEU A 35 9.32 5.67 5.23
N MET A 36 8.48 6.70 5.12
CA MET A 36 7.62 6.92 3.95
C MET A 36 8.43 7.16 2.67
N SER A 37 9.52 7.90 2.75
CA SER A 37 10.43 8.09 1.62
C SER A 37 11.08 6.77 1.17
N LEU A 38 11.41 5.87 2.12
CA LEU A 38 11.90 4.53 1.81
C LEU A 38 10.82 3.65 1.20
N MET A 39 9.56 3.74 1.68
CA MET A 39 8.44 3.00 1.10
C MET A 39 8.17 3.44 -0.33
N ASP A 40 8.21 4.74 -0.63
CA ASP A 40 8.09 5.27 -1.99
C ASP A 40 9.18 4.75 -2.92
N ALA A 41 10.40 4.55 -2.41
CA ALA A 41 11.49 3.97 -3.19
C ALA A 41 11.35 2.45 -3.37
N ALA A 42 10.79 1.75 -2.39
CA ALA A 42 10.60 0.29 -2.42
C ALA A 42 9.36 -0.13 -3.25
N VAL A 43 8.32 0.70 -3.23
CA VAL A 43 7.10 0.54 -4.02
C VAL A 43 6.99 1.77 -4.93
N PRO A 44 7.80 1.82 -6.00
CA PRO A 44 7.80 2.95 -6.90
C PRO A 44 6.47 3.00 -7.65
N ARG A 45 5.98 4.22 -7.87
CA ARG A 45 4.89 4.48 -8.80
C ARG A 45 5.27 3.94 -10.19
N ILE A 46 4.31 3.36 -10.89
CA ILE A 46 4.46 2.85 -12.25
C ILE A 46 3.85 3.87 -13.22
N VAL A 47 4.64 4.39 -14.15
CA VAL A 47 4.20 5.40 -15.13
C VAL A 47 4.56 5.01 -16.56
N ARG A 48 3.78 5.54 -17.50
CA ARG A 48 4.11 5.53 -18.93
C ARG A 48 5.34 6.38 -19.20
N ALA A 49 6.15 5.97 -20.18
CA ALA A 49 7.31 6.73 -20.63
C ALA A 49 6.95 8.16 -21.05
N SER A 50 5.79 8.37 -21.68
CA SER A 50 5.30 9.71 -22.03
C SER A 50 4.92 10.59 -20.83
N ALA A 51 4.69 10.00 -19.65
CA ALA A 51 4.33 10.71 -18.42
C ALA A 51 5.46 10.70 -17.37
N ALA A 52 6.61 10.09 -17.69
CA ALA A 52 7.74 9.99 -16.77
C ALA A 52 8.37 11.36 -16.53
N THR A 53 8.71 11.62 -15.26
CA THR A 53 9.47 12.82 -14.87
C THR A 53 10.95 12.48 -14.79
N GLU A 54 11.80 13.25 -15.49
CA GLU A 54 13.25 13.04 -15.44
C GLU A 54 13.78 13.14 -14.00
N GLY A 55 14.64 12.19 -13.61
CA GLY A 55 15.22 12.13 -12.26
C GLY A 55 14.28 11.57 -11.17
N SER A 56 13.07 11.14 -11.54
CA SER A 56 12.17 10.46 -10.61
C SER A 56 12.58 9.01 -10.33
N LEU A 57 12.17 8.47 -9.18
CA LEU A 57 12.30 7.05 -8.83
C LEU A 57 11.17 6.19 -9.43
N ASP A 58 10.35 6.78 -10.31
CA ASP A 58 9.22 6.09 -10.92
C ASP A 58 9.68 4.92 -11.82
N TYR A 59 8.98 3.80 -11.71
CA TYR A 59 9.16 2.69 -12.63
C TYR A 59 8.48 3.01 -13.96
N THR A 60 9.30 3.21 -14.99
CA THR A 60 8.82 3.65 -16.31
C THR A 60 8.60 2.45 -17.22
N VAL A 61 7.42 2.39 -17.84
CA VAL A 61 7.01 1.37 -18.80
C VAL A 61 6.76 2.02 -20.16
N SER A 62 7.06 1.31 -21.25
CA SER A 62 6.75 1.82 -22.59
C SER A 62 5.25 1.98 -22.79
N ASP A 63 4.83 3.01 -23.53
CA ASP A 63 3.41 3.28 -23.76
C ASP A 63 2.68 2.10 -24.44
N ALA A 64 3.38 1.36 -25.30
CA ALA A 64 2.85 0.17 -25.97
C ALA A 64 2.62 -1.00 -25.01
N GLU A 65 3.57 -1.25 -24.11
CA GLU A 65 3.45 -2.28 -23.08
C GLU A 65 2.36 -1.92 -22.07
N TYR A 66 2.29 -0.66 -21.66
CA TYR A 66 1.24 -0.17 -20.77
C TYR A 66 -0.15 -0.37 -21.38
N ALA A 67 -0.35 -0.01 -22.65
CA ALA A 67 -1.63 -0.20 -23.34
C ALA A 67 -2.01 -1.69 -23.45
N PHE A 68 -1.03 -2.56 -23.72
CA PHE A 68 -1.24 -4.00 -23.76
C PHE A 68 -1.67 -4.56 -22.39
N LEU A 69 -0.96 -4.20 -21.33
CA LEU A 69 -1.27 -4.63 -19.96
C LEU A 69 -2.62 -4.08 -19.48
N SER A 70 -2.94 -2.83 -19.80
CA SER A 70 -4.24 -2.22 -19.47
C SER A 70 -5.39 -2.96 -20.14
N THR A 71 -5.20 -3.36 -21.40
CA THR A 71 -6.20 -4.15 -22.14
C THR A 71 -6.40 -5.54 -21.52
N GLN A 72 -5.31 -6.20 -21.10
CA GLN A 72 -5.36 -7.49 -20.40
C GLN A 72 -6.06 -7.38 -19.03
N ALA A 73 -5.74 -6.34 -18.26
CA ALA A 73 -6.36 -6.07 -16.96
C ALA A 73 -7.85 -5.74 -17.09
N GLY A 74 -8.23 -4.97 -18.11
CA GLY A 74 -9.64 -4.65 -18.41
C GLY A 74 -10.44 -5.87 -18.91
N ALA A 75 -9.78 -6.86 -19.51
CA ALA A 75 -10.42 -8.10 -19.94
C ALA A 75 -10.63 -9.11 -18.79
N SER A 76 -9.82 -9.04 -17.74
CA SER A 76 -9.91 -9.94 -16.57
C SER A 76 -10.75 -9.37 -15.43
N ALA A 77 -10.84 -8.04 -15.31
CA ALA A 77 -11.74 -7.38 -14.39
C ALA A 77 -13.10 -7.14 -15.05
N GLN A 78 -14.19 -7.41 -14.33
CA GLN A 78 -15.54 -6.99 -14.71
C GLN A 78 -15.61 -5.44 -14.65
N ALA A 79 -15.09 -4.79 -15.70
CA ALA A 79 -15.02 -3.35 -15.94
C ALA A 79 -14.50 -2.50 -14.75
N LYS A 80 -13.20 -2.21 -14.74
CA LYS A 80 -12.70 -0.94 -14.18
C LYS A 80 -12.20 -0.06 -15.32
N ASP A 81 -12.56 1.21 -15.25
CA ASP A 81 -12.09 2.27 -16.15
C ASP A 81 -10.56 2.33 -16.14
N THR A 82 -9.95 2.59 -17.30
CA THR A 82 -8.54 2.94 -17.47
C THR A 82 -8.09 4.04 -16.50
N GLU A 83 -8.95 5.01 -16.20
CA GLU A 83 -8.66 6.08 -15.23
C GLU A 83 -8.40 5.53 -13.81
N THR A 84 -9.08 4.44 -13.42
CA THR A 84 -8.87 3.79 -12.12
C THR A 84 -7.56 3.01 -12.08
N LEU A 85 -7.10 2.48 -13.21
CA LEU A 85 -5.82 1.78 -13.31
C LEU A 85 -4.65 2.77 -13.27
N ASP A 86 -4.75 3.87 -14.02
CA ASP A 86 -3.75 4.95 -14.01
C ASP A 86 -3.59 5.51 -12.59
N ALA A 87 -4.69 5.79 -11.89
CA ALA A 87 -4.66 6.28 -10.51
C ALA A 87 -4.01 5.27 -9.55
N TYR A 88 -4.33 3.98 -9.69
CA TYR A 88 -3.77 2.92 -8.86
C TYR A 88 -2.25 2.74 -9.07
N LEU A 89 -1.80 2.73 -10.32
CA LEU A 89 -0.39 2.58 -10.64
C LEU A 89 0.44 3.83 -10.31
N ALA A 90 -0.20 5.00 -10.30
CA ALA A 90 0.40 6.25 -9.89
C ALA A 90 0.42 6.47 -8.37
N GLU A 91 -0.20 5.59 -7.57
CA GLU A 91 -0.27 5.71 -6.13
C GLU A 91 1.13 5.63 -5.50
N ARG A 92 1.36 6.47 -4.49
CA ARG A 92 2.58 6.46 -3.68
C ARG A 92 2.22 6.10 -2.24
N PRO A 93 3.01 5.23 -1.60
CA PRO A 93 2.85 4.92 -0.18
C PRO A 93 2.72 6.17 0.72
N SER A 94 3.52 7.20 0.47
CA SER A 94 3.52 8.45 1.25
C SER A 94 2.28 9.33 1.06
N ASP A 95 1.57 9.18 -0.06
CA ASP A 95 0.35 9.94 -0.37
C ASP A 95 -0.93 9.19 0.03
N SER A 96 -0.82 7.90 0.39
CA SER A 96 -1.95 7.01 0.71
C SER A 96 -2.17 6.90 2.22
N ALA A 97 -3.28 7.47 2.70
CA ALA A 97 -3.63 7.42 4.12
C ALA A 97 -3.96 5.98 4.57
N GLU A 98 -4.61 5.21 3.71
CA GLU A 98 -4.92 3.80 3.92
C GLU A 98 -3.65 2.96 4.05
N PHE A 99 -2.67 3.17 3.17
CA PHE A 99 -1.38 2.49 3.26
C PHE A 99 -0.67 2.81 4.58
N GLN A 100 -0.60 4.09 4.94
CA GLN A 100 0.04 4.55 6.17
C GLN A 100 -0.61 3.94 7.42
N ASP A 101 -1.94 3.88 7.46
CA ASP A 101 -2.67 3.29 8.58
C ASP A 101 -2.45 1.76 8.68
N LEU A 102 -2.45 1.06 7.55
CA LEU A 102 -2.16 -0.39 7.51
C LEU A 102 -0.72 -0.69 7.96
N LEU A 103 0.25 0.09 7.48
CA LEU A 103 1.64 -0.06 7.90
C LEU A 103 1.79 0.23 9.39
N MET A 104 1.14 1.28 9.91
CA MET A 104 1.16 1.59 11.34
C MET A 104 0.55 0.46 12.17
N ARG A 105 -0.59 -0.11 11.75
CA ARG A 105 -1.18 -1.30 12.39
C ARG A 105 -0.20 -2.46 12.40
N GLN A 106 0.50 -2.71 11.30
CA GLN A 106 1.51 -3.78 11.22
C GLN A 106 2.64 -3.56 12.22
N LEU A 107 3.17 -2.35 12.29
CA LEU A 107 4.29 -1.99 13.15
C LEU A 107 3.92 -1.94 14.64
N VAL A 108 2.67 -1.64 14.98
CA VAL A 108 2.24 -1.53 16.39
C VAL A 108 1.71 -2.87 16.93
N TYR A 109 0.91 -3.60 16.16
CA TYR A 109 0.25 -4.81 16.66
C TYR A 109 1.04 -6.10 16.41
N TYR A 110 1.87 -6.13 15.36
CA TYR A 110 2.45 -7.38 14.88
C TYR A 110 3.98 -7.39 14.88
N ALA A 111 4.64 -6.25 15.04
CA ALA A 111 6.09 -6.20 15.25
C ALA A 111 6.45 -6.31 16.74
N THR A 112 7.55 -6.98 17.04
CA THR A 112 8.09 -7.03 18.41
C THR A 112 8.74 -5.70 18.79
N GLU A 113 8.82 -5.39 20.09
CA GLU A 113 9.50 -4.19 20.57
C GLU A 113 10.96 -4.10 20.08
N GLU A 114 11.65 -5.25 19.99
CA GLU A 114 13.01 -5.34 19.47
C GLU A 114 13.09 -4.95 17.99
N GLN A 115 12.16 -5.43 17.16
CA GLN A 115 12.09 -5.07 15.73
C GLN A 115 11.82 -3.58 15.55
N VAL A 116 10.89 -3.01 16.31
CA VAL A 116 10.58 -1.58 16.27
C VAL A 116 11.78 -0.75 16.73
N LYS A 117 12.50 -1.19 17.76
CA LYS A 117 13.72 -0.52 18.25
C LYS A 117 14.84 -0.55 17.20
N GLY A 118 15.05 -1.69 16.55
CA GLY A 118 16.02 -1.82 15.47
C GLY A 118 15.70 -0.89 14.30
N LEU A 119 14.43 -0.84 13.89
CA LEU A 119 13.98 0.06 12.83
C LEU A 119 14.17 1.54 13.21
N LYS A 120 13.81 1.93 14.44
CA LYS A 120 14.07 3.30 14.95
C LYS A 120 15.54 3.68 14.89
N PHE A 121 16.45 2.75 15.22
CA PHE A 121 17.88 2.98 15.16
C PHE A 121 18.35 3.26 13.73
N VAL A 122 17.92 2.44 12.76
CA VAL A 122 18.26 2.64 11.34
C VAL A 122 17.71 3.96 10.82
N LEU A 123 16.44 4.28 11.10
CA LEU A 123 15.82 5.54 10.67
C LEU A 123 16.52 6.75 11.29
N ALA A 124 16.95 6.67 12.55
CA ALA A 124 17.74 7.72 13.19
C ALA A 124 19.09 7.90 12.47
N ALA A 125 19.82 6.82 12.20
CA ALA A 125 21.11 6.88 11.51
C ALA A 125 21.01 7.53 10.12
N LEU A 126 19.92 7.27 9.38
CA LEU A 126 19.65 7.89 8.09
C LEU A 126 19.30 9.39 8.22
N GLY A 127 18.58 9.79 9.27
CA GLY A 127 18.22 11.18 9.52
C GLY A 127 19.38 12.07 9.98
N TYR A 128 20.38 11.50 10.66
CA TYR A 128 21.57 12.24 11.10
C TYR A 128 22.63 12.44 10.00
N GLY A 129 22.48 11.81 8.83
CA GLY A 129 23.47 11.82 7.74
C GLY A 129 23.33 12.93 6.69
N SER A 130 22.39 13.88 6.85
CA SER A 130 22.28 15.02 5.92
C SER A 130 23.35 16.07 6.24
N PHE A 131 24.48 16.01 5.53
CA PHE A 131 25.48 17.08 5.45
C PHE A 131 25.04 18.17 4.47
#